data_AF-A0A3B0PTK2-F1
#
_entry.id   AF-A0A3B0PTK2-F1
#
_cell.length_a   1.000
_cell.length_b   1.000
_cell.length_c   1.000
_cell.angle_alpha   90.00
_cell.angle_beta   90.00
_cell.angle_gamma   90.00
#
_symmetry.space_group_name_H-M   'P 1'
#
loop_
_entity.id
_entity.type
_entity.pdbx_description
1 polymer ?
#
loop_
_entity_poly.entity_id
_entity_poly.type
_entity_poly.pdbx_seq_one_letter_code
_entity_poly.pdbx_strand_id
1 'polypeptide(L)' 'MENGFHPDYILKQMAKRSFKQLKFVRHLLSNFKKEKRVLYYYVDLKTQEKFQMNSFEIAMFVNEMANIEDNLIW' A
#
# COMPACT_ATOMS: atom_id res chain seq x y z
N MET A 1 24.38 20.30 3.40
CA MET A 1 25.08 19.41 2.44
C MET A 1 25.46 20.26 1.25
N GLU A 2 26.76 20.39 0.99
CA GLU A 2 27.33 21.36 0.03
C GLU A 2 27.14 20.96 -1.45
N ASN A 3 26.45 19.85 -1.73
CA ASN A 3 26.34 19.27 -3.07
C ASN A 3 24.93 19.40 -3.69
N GLY A 4 24.03 20.20 -3.09
CA GLY A 4 22.62 20.31 -3.51
C GLY A 4 21.78 19.04 -3.27
N PHE A 5 22.36 18.00 -2.68
CA PHE A 5 21.65 16.80 -2.26
C PHE A 5 20.94 17.08 -0.93
N HIS A 6 19.61 17.03 -0.96
CA HIS A 6 18.76 17.22 0.20
C HIS A 6 17.96 15.93 0.47
N PRO A 7 18.51 14.97 1.23
CA PRO A 7 17.87 13.70 1.53
C PRO A 7 16.45 13.85 2.07
N ASP A 8 16.23 14.83 2.95
CA ASP A 8 14.91 15.08 3.54
C ASP A 8 13.88 15.49 2.49
N TYR A 9 14.30 16.28 1.49
CA TYR A 9 13.42 16.65 0.38
C TYR A 9 13.06 15.42 -0.46
N ILE A 10 14.05 14.60 -0.81
CA ILE A 10 13.86 13.38 -1.60
C ILE A 10 12.93 12.42 -0.86
N LEU A 11 13.21 12.16 0.42
CA LEU A 11 12.39 11.31 1.28
C LEU A 11 10.95 11.85 1.36
N LYS A 12 10.79 13.16 1.53
CA LYS A 12 9.47 13.81 1.54
C LYS A 12 8.73 13.64 0.21
N GLN A 13 9.41 13.77 -0.94
CA GLN A 13 8.79 13.57 -2.25
C GLN A 13 8.39 12.11 -2.46
N MET A 14 9.24 11.16 -2.09
CA MET A 14 8.99 9.71 -2.21
C MET A 14 7.87 9.24 -1.28
N ALA A 15 7.74 9.84 -0.10
CA ALA A 15 6.70 9.51 0.88
C ALA A 15 5.33 10.15 0.58
N LYS A 16 5.20 10.95 -0.48
CA LYS A 16 3.91 11.58 -0.83
C LYS A 16 2.85 10.52 -1.09
N ARG A 17 1.67 10.74 -0.50
CA ARG A 17 0.47 9.93 -0.70
C ARG A 17 -0.67 10.80 -1.23
N SER A 18 -1.48 10.27 -2.13
CA SER A 18 -2.71 10.92 -2.57
C SER A 18 -3.91 10.47 -1.73
N PHE A 19 -4.98 11.26 -1.68
CA PHE A 19 -6.22 10.86 -1.01
C PHE A 19 -6.81 9.56 -1.56
N LYS A 20 -6.63 9.31 -2.86
CA LYS A 20 -7.05 8.07 -3.53
C LYS A 20 -6.32 6.86 -2.92
N GLN A 21 -5.00 6.97 -2.74
CA GLN A 21 -4.18 5.94 -2.10
C GLN A 21 -4.58 5.74 -0.64
N LEU A 22 -4.76 6.81 0.14
CA LEU A 22 -5.19 6.72 1.53
C LEU A 22 -6.54 6.01 1.68
N LYS A 23 -7.51 6.30 0.80
CA LYS A 23 -8.80 5.61 0.78
C LYS A 23 -8.66 4.11 0.47
N PHE A 24 -7.76 3.76 -0.44
CA PHE A 24 -7.48 2.37 -0.76
C PHE A 24 -6.81 1.64 0.40
N VAL A 25 -5.79 2.23 1.02
CA VAL A 25 -5.11 1.65 2.21
C VAL A 25 -6.11 1.39 3.33
N ARG A 26 -7.01 2.35 3.62
CA ARG A 26 -8.10 2.12 4.59
C ARG A 26 -8.94 0.90 4.22
N HIS A 27 -9.31 0.77 2.94
CA HIS A 27 -10.10 -0.35 2.47
C HIS A 27 -9.36 -1.68 2.61
N LEU A 28 -8.10 -1.75 2.17
CA LEU A 28 -7.23 -2.90 2.31
C LEU A 28 -7.13 -3.36 3.77
N LEU A 29 -6.73 -2.45 4.67
CA LEU A 29 -6.57 -2.74 6.10
C LEU A 29 -7.89 -3.12 6.80
N SER A 30 -9.04 -2.76 6.23
CA SER A 30 -10.34 -3.18 6.76
C SER A 30 -10.83 -4.52 6.20
N ASN A 31 -10.21 -5.05 5.15
CA ASN A 31 -10.74 -6.18 4.36
C ASN A 31 -9.71 -7.27 4.03
N PHE A 32 -8.47 -7.17 4.52
CA PHE A 32 -7.49 -8.25 4.38
C PHE A 32 -7.99 -9.51 5.08
N LYS A 33 -7.51 -10.65 4.59
CA LYS A 33 -7.77 -11.95 5.17
C LYS A 33 -6.51 -12.48 5.81
N LYS A 34 -6.69 -13.31 6.83
CA LYS A 34 -5.61 -14.04 7.48
C LYS A 34 -5.88 -15.53 7.33
N GLU A 35 -4.88 -16.26 6.85
CA GLU A 35 -4.85 -17.72 6.88
C GLU A 35 -3.57 -18.18 7.57
N LYS A 36 -3.72 -18.80 8.75
CA LYS A 36 -2.61 -19.13 9.64
C LYS A 36 -1.75 -17.88 9.92
N ARG A 37 -0.56 -17.81 9.33
CA ARG A 37 0.41 -16.71 9.46
C ARG A 37 0.52 -15.86 8.19
N VAL A 38 -0.38 -16.00 7.22
CA VAL A 38 -0.32 -15.23 5.96
C VAL A 38 -1.47 -14.24 5.92
N LEU A 39 -1.15 -12.96 5.75
CA LEU A 39 -2.10 -11.89 5.43
C LEU A 39 -2.14 -11.70 3.92
N TYR A 40 -3.34 -11.64 3.36
CA TYR A 40 -3.52 -11.44 1.92
C TYR A 40 -4.80 -10.69 1.61
N TYR A 41 -4.89 -10.17 0.38
CA TYR A 41 -6.08 -9.47 -0.09
C TYR A 41 -6.38 -9.84 -1.54
N TYR A 42 -7.62 -10.27 -1.79
CA TYR A 42 -8.08 -10.53 -3.15
C TYR A 42 -8.65 -9.26 -3.77
N VAL A 43 -8.15 -8.93 -4.96
CA VAL A 43 -8.57 -7.76 -5.73
C VAL A 43 -9.44 -8.24 -6.89
N ASP A 44 -10.70 -7.82 -6.91
CA ASP A 44 -11.60 -8.06 -8.04
C ASP A 44 -11.68 -6.83 -8.97
N LEU A 45 -12.32 -6.99 -10.12
CA LEU A 45 -12.52 -5.90 -11.08
C LEU A 45 -13.34 -4.74 -10.49
N LYS A 46 -14.34 -5.05 -9.65
CA LYS A 46 -15.17 -4.03 -8.99
C LYS A 46 -14.34 -3.13 -8.07
N THR A 47 -13.36 -3.69 -7.38
CA THR A 47 -12.44 -2.95 -6.52
C THR A 47 -11.53 -2.06 -7.37
N GLN A 48 -10.99 -2.58 -8.47
CA GLN A 48 -10.20 -1.80 -9.43
C GLN A 48 -10.98 -0.59 -9.96
N GLU A 49 -12.22 -0.80 -10.39
CA GLU A 49 -13.12 0.27 -10.86
C GLU A 49 -13.44 1.29 -9.76
N LYS A 50 -13.81 0.81 -8.56
CA LYS A 50 -14.15 1.67 -7.40
C LYS A 50 -13.02 2.61 -7.02
N PHE A 51 -11.79 2.11 -7.03
CA PHE A 51 -10.62 2.92 -6.70
C PHE A 51 -9.95 3.51 -7.93
N GLN A 52 -10.44 3.25 -9.14
CA GLN A 52 -9.84 3.66 -10.41
C GLN A 52 -8.37 3.28 -10.51
N MET A 53 -7.99 2.10 -10.00
CA MET A 53 -6.62 1.60 -10.01
C MET A 53 -6.55 0.30 -10.80
N ASN A 54 -5.49 0.10 -11.55
CA ASN A 54 -5.23 -1.19 -12.17
C ASN A 54 -4.60 -2.18 -11.17
N SER A 55 -4.52 -3.44 -11.56
CA SER A 55 -3.97 -4.51 -10.72
C SER A 55 -2.53 -4.25 -10.26
N PHE A 56 -1.70 -3.65 -11.12
CA PHE A 56 -0.32 -3.31 -10.78
C PHE A 56 -0.25 -2.20 -9.71
N GLU A 57 -1.03 -1.13 -9.86
CA GLU A 57 -1.10 -0.04 -8.88
C GLU A 57 -1.56 -0.54 -7.51
N ILE A 58 -2.54 -1.46 -7.48
CA ILE A 58 -3.03 -2.05 -6.25
C ILE A 58 -1.97 -2.96 -5.60
N ALA A 59 -1.27 -3.78 -6.39
CA ALA A 59 -0.24 -4.68 -5.88
C ALA A 59 0.88 -3.95 -5.14
N MET A 60 1.16 -2.67 -5.48
CA MET A 60 2.15 -1.85 -4.76
C MET A 60 1.81 -1.62 -3.27
N PHE A 61 0.55 -1.85 -2.86
CA PHE A 61 0.10 -1.66 -1.49
C PHE A 61 0.16 -2.93 -0.63
N VAL A 62 0.63 -4.07 -1.14
CA VAL A 62 0.74 -5.32 -0.36
C VAL A 62 1.55 -5.12 0.93
N ASN A 63 2.58 -4.27 0.86
CA ASN A 63 3.46 -3.94 1.99
C ASN A 63 2.77 -3.11 3.09
N GLU A 64 1.59 -2.54 2.85
CA GLU A 64 0.83 -1.87 3.91
C GLU A 64 0.31 -2.87 4.95
N MET A 65 0.30 -4.18 4.63
CA MET A 65 0.03 -5.26 5.57
C MET A 65 1.30 -5.81 6.24
N ALA A 66 2.49 -5.33 5.85
CA ALA A 66 3.75 -5.83 6.38
C ALA A 66 3.91 -5.48 7.87
N ASN A 67 4.65 -6.31 8.60
CA ASN A 67 4.97 -6.11 10.02
C ASN A 67 3.75 -6.03 10.96
N ILE A 68 2.58 -6.50 10.52
CA ILE A 68 1.43 -6.71 11.40
C ILE A 68 1.67 -8.02 12.16
N GLU A 69 2.10 -7.90 13.42
CA GLU A 69 2.48 -9.03 14.28
C GLU A 69 3.53 -9.95 13.60
N ASP A 70 3.52 -11.25 13.95
CA ASP A 70 4.39 -12.27 13.33
C ASP A 70 3.72 -12.95 12.11
N ASN A 71 3.20 -12.13 11.19
CA ASN A 71 2.57 -12.61 9.96
C ASN A 71 3.40 -12.28 8.71
N LEU A 72 3.38 -13.21 7.76
CA LEU A 72 3.84 -13.05 6.38
C LEU A 72 2.77 -12.33 5.55
N ILE A 73 3.17 -11.71 4.44
CA ILE A 73 2.25 -11.09 3.48
C ILE A 73 2.29 -11.83 2.14
N TRP A 74 1.16 -11.89 1.47
CA TRP A 74 1.00 -12.40 0.11
C TRP A 74 0.08 -11.49 -0.70
#